data_AF-A0A0E3ZWX5-F1
#
_entry.id   AF-A0A0E3ZWX5-F1
#
_cell.length_a   1.000
_cell.length_b   1.000
_cell.length_c   1.000
_cell.angle_alpha   90.00
_cell.angle_beta   90.00
_cell.angle_gamma   90.00
#
_symmetry.space_group_name_H-M   'P 1'
#
loop_
_entity.id
_entity.type
_entity.pdbx_description
1 polymer ?
#
loop_
_entity_poly.entity_id
_entity_poly.type
_entity_poly.pdbx_seq_one_letter_code
_entity_poly.pdbx_strand_id
1 'polypeptide(L)'
;MNIGDKVRLLRAKEQGVVSRFLPGDMIEIEIEDGFRIPVMRSELVPVSPLEADRLLRTSTFAPQKTAEPKAPTILSNQGIYLAFMPVNDREYTLHLINNTDWEFAYVLGEESAGISGGVQFRGLHSGLLKPKSQQKMNDLYAHASFENWPTFVVQGLWFRAGKSSLRQPLVKRFKARATTFFKNKTTAPVINLPGFLTQLDAESDLPQPTAPASNRPAQPKPTIIHAEDLKAEMLKPKSDPDSVSIERPTSVVDLHIENLLPKGAGNRNPAELLKLQLDTFEKTLENAIASGMSDITFIHGVGSGSLRTELHKRLGQHPNVKFFEDAQKQKFGYGATKVTLK
;
A
#
# COMPACT_ATOMS: atom_id res chain seq x y z
N MET A 1 -42.82 -38.43 16.93
CA MET A 1 -43.88 -38.84 15.99
C MET A 1 -45.19 -38.78 16.74
N ASN A 2 -45.85 -37.66 16.57
CA ASN A 2 -47.20 -37.35 17.05
C ASN A 2 -48.12 -37.16 15.83
N ILE A 3 -49.43 -37.18 16.07
CA ILE A 3 -50.42 -36.80 15.06
C ILE A 3 -50.14 -35.35 14.66
N GLY A 4 -50.03 -35.10 13.35
CA GLY A 4 -49.64 -33.79 12.79
C GLY A 4 -48.15 -33.63 12.44
N ASP A 5 -47.27 -34.56 12.81
CA ASP A 5 -45.86 -34.51 12.39
C ASP A 5 -45.73 -34.80 10.89
N LYS A 6 -44.88 -34.05 10.18
CA LYS A 6 -44.51 -34.34 8.78
C LYS A 6 -43.51 -35.50 8.77
N VAL A 7 -43.81 -36.55 8.02
CA VAL A 7 -43.03 -37.78 7.96
C VAL A 7 -42.73 -38.15 6.52
N ARG A 8 -41.57 -38.75 6.29
CA ARG A 8 -41.12 -39.22 4.98
C ARG A 8 -40.99 -40.74 5.04
N LEU A 9 -41.44 -41.42 4.00
CA LEU A 9 -41.29 -42.87 3.90
C LEU A 9 -39.81 -43.20 3.61
N LEU A 10 -39.30 -44.27 4.21
CA LEU A 10 -37.91 -44.70 4.02
C LEU A 10 -37.66 -45.26 2.61
N ARG A 11 -38.69 -45.90 2.02
CA ARG A 11 -38.62 -46.63 0.75
C ARG A 11 -39.30 -45.93 -0.42
N ALA A 12 -40.03 -44.84 -0.17
CA ALA A 12 -40.72 -44.06 -1.18
C ALA A 12 -40.31 -42.58 -1.06
N LYS A 13 -40.39 -41.83 -2.17
CA LYS A 13 -40.07 -40.39 -2.19
C LYS A 13 -41.19 -39.52 -1.61
N GLU A 14 -42.31 -40.11 -1.26
CA GLU A 14 -43.50 -39.42 -0.77
C GLU A 14 -43.30 -38.93 0.67
N GLN A 15 -43.95 -37.81 0.97
CA GLN A 15 -44.05 -37.24 2.30
C GLN A 15 -45.52 -37.15 2.66
N GLY A 16 -45.83 -37.36 3.93
CA GLY A 16 -47.17 -37.27 4.45
C GLY A 16 -47.20 -36.70 5.86
N VAL A 17 -48.40 -36.46 6.35
CA VAL A 17 -48.65 -36.02 7.73
C VAL A 17 -49.31 -37.17 8.47
N VAL A 18 -48.86 -37.44 9.70
CA VAL A 18 -49.47 -38.50 10.52
C VAL A 18 -50.91 -38.11 10.88
N SER A 19 -51.89 -38.88 10.40
CA SER A 19 -53.31 -38.67 10.69
C SER A 19 -53.75 -39.43 11.94
N ARG A 20 -53.33 -40.70 12.10
CA ARG A 20 -53.80 -41.58 13.18
C ARG A 20 -52.84 -42.75 13.45
N PHE A 21 -52.88 -43.27 14.68
CA PHE A 21 -52.22 -44.53 15.05
C PHE A 21 -53.18 -45.72 14.93
N LEU A 22 -52.71 -46.81 14.34
CA LEU A 22 -53.43 -48.06 14.15
C LEU A 22 -52.87 -49.17 15.09
N PRO A 23 -53.66 -50.21 15.41
CA PRO A 23 -53.15 -51.38 16.12
C PRO A 23 -52.07 -52.10 15.31
N GLY A 24 -51.06 -52.68 16.00
CA GLY A 24 -49.98 -53.43 15.35
C GLY A 24 -48.83 -52.57 14.80
N ASP A 25 -48.51 -51.46 15.47
CA ASP A 25 -47.41 -50.53 15.12
C ASP A 25 -47.53 -49.90 13.71
N MET A 26 -48.76 -49.84 13.20
CA MET A 26 -49.08 -49.14 11.96
C MET A 26 -49.49 -47.70 12.24
N ILE A 27 -49.14 -46.82 11.31
CA ILE A 27 -49.44 -45.39 11.33
C ILE A 27 -50.13 -45.04 10.02
N GLU A 28 -51.28 -44.37 10.10
CA GLU A 28 -51.95 -43.82 8.94
C GLU A 28 -51.34 -42.45 8.62
N ILE A 29 -50.89 -42.29 7.37
CA ILE A 29 -50.35 -41.04 6.84
C ILE A 29 -51.25 -40.50 5.74
N GLU A 30 -51.45 -39.19 5.73
CA GLU A 30 -52.11 -38.47 4.64
C GLU A 30 -51.03 -37.83 3.76
N ILE A 31 -50.93 -38.27 2.50
CA ILE A 31 -49.98 -37.71 1.51
C ILE A 31 -50.52 -36.41 0.91
N GLU A 32 -49.67 -35.63 0.21
CA GLU A 32 -50.04 -34.34 -0.39
C GLU A 32 -51.22 -34.43 -1.38
N ASP A 33 -51.43 -35.60 -1.99
CA ASP A 33 -52.56 -35.88 -2.89
C ASP A 33 -53.87 -36.22 -2.15
N GLY A 34 -53.91 -36.13 -0.81
CA GLY A 34 -55.10 -36.34 0.02
C GLY A 34 -55.48 -37.81 0.27
N PHE A 35 -54.67 -38.76 -0.19
CA PHE A 35 -54.88 -40.18 0.08
C PHE A 35 -54.32 -40.59 1.44
N ARG A 36 -55.02 -41.51 2.12
CA ARG A 36 -54.63 -42.05 3.43
C ARG A 36 -54.14 -43.47 3.29
N ILE A 37 -52.89 -43.71 3.67
CA ILE A 37 -52.22 -45.00 3.51
C ILE A 37 -51.73 -45.48 4.89
N PRO A 38 -52.07 -46.71 5.30
CA PRO A 38 -51.49 -47.32 6.49
C PRO A 38 -50.07 -47.82 6.18
N VAL A 39 -49.09 -47.34 6.93
CA VAL A 39 -47.68 -47.72 6.79
C VAL A 39 -47.11 -48.12 8.15
N MET A 40 -46.10 -48.97 8.16
CA MET A 40 -45.44 -49.37 9.41
C MET A 40 -44.65 -48.20 10.00
N ARG A 41 -44.66 -48.05 11.33
CA ARG A 41 -43.85 -47.03 12.02
C ARG A 41 -42.37 -47.13 11.66
N SER A 42 -41.85 -48.33 11.46
CA SER A 42 -40.45 -48.58 11.05
C SER A 42 -40.11 -48.06 9.66
N GLU A 43 -41.11 -47.80 8.81
CA GLU A 43 -40.92 -47.27 7.46
C GLU A 43 -41.04 -45.75 7.39
N LEU A 44 -41.22 -45.08 8.52
CA LEU A 44 -41.38 -43.62 8.60
C LEU A 44 -40.21 -42.95 9.30
N VAL A 45 -39.77 -41.82 8.74
CA VAL A 45 -38.75 -40.95 9.34
C VAL A 45 -39.35 -39.55 9.57
N PRO A 46 -39.27 -39.00 10.79
CA PRO A 46 -39.79 -37.65 11.06
C PRO A 46 -38.96 -36.61 10.32
N VAL A 47 -39.62 -35.70 9.60
CA VAL A 47 -38.99 -34.56 8.93
C VAL A 47 -39.10 -33.38 9.89
N SER A 48 -37.99 -33.01 10.53
CA SER A 48 -37.97 -31.81 11.36
C SER A 48 -37.93 -30.56 10.47
N PRO A 49 -38.75 -29.52 10.74
CA PRO A 49 -38.69 -28.26 10.00
C PRO A 49 -37.32 -27.57 10.05
N LEU A 50 -36.45 -27.96 10.99
CA LEU A 50 -35.06 -27.48 11.11
C LEU A 50 -34.08 -28.17 10.15
N GLU A 51 -34.47 -29.25 9.44
CA GLU A 51 -33.60 -29.90 8.43
C GLU A 51 -33.47 -29.06 7.14
N ALA A 52 -34.51 -28.29 6.79
CA ALA A 52 -34.48 -27.40 5.62
C ALA A 52 -33.36 -26.35 5.76
N ASP A 53 -33.17 -25.80 6.96
CA ASP A 53 -32.16 -24.77 7.23
C ASP A 53 -30.73 -25.31 7.30
N ARG A 54 -30.56 -26.60 7.63
CA ARG A 54 -29.24 -27.20 7.84
C ARG A 54 -28.66 -27.88 6.61
N LEU A 55 -29.51 -28.36 5.69
CA LEU A 55 -29.10 -29.06 4.47
C LEU A 55 -29.06 -28.15 3.22
N LEU A 56 -29.63 -26.94 3.28
CA LEU A 56 -29.53 -25.93 2.21
C LEU A 56 -28.27 -25.06 2.29
N ARG A 57 -27.34 -25.32 3.22
CA ARG A 57 -25.96 -24.83 3.09
C ARG A 57 -25.20 -25.69 2.08
N THR A 58 -25.67 -25.69 0.84
CA THR A 58 -24.79 -25.94 -0.30
C THR A 58 -23.69 -24.91 -0.17
N SER A 59 -22.47 -25.36 0.12
CA SER A 59 -21.29 -24.54 -0.03
C SER A 59 -21.24 -24.11 -1.50
N THR A 60 -21.74 -22.93 -1.82
CA THR A 60 -21.47 -22.28 -3.09
C THR A 60 -20.02 -21.77 -3.06
N PHE A 61 -19.06 -22.69 -2.94
CA PHE A 61 -17.77 -22.46 -3.55
C PHE A 61 -18.03 -22.60 -5.04
N ALA A 62 -18.43 -21.49 -5.67
CA ALA A 62 -18.31 -21.37 -7.11
C ALA A 62 -16.87 -21.77 -7.47
N PRO A 63 -16.65 -22.66 -8.46
CA PRO A 63 -15.31 -23.03 -8.87
C PRO A 63 -14.56 -21.74 -9.19
N GLN A 64 -13.50 -21.48 -8.43
CA GLN A 64 -12.66 -20.31 -8.62
C GLN A 64 -12.05 -20.46 -10.01
N LYS A 65 -12.61 -19.71 -10.97
CA LYS A 65 -12.19 -19.70 -12.37
C LYS A 65 -10.68 -19.52 -12.35
N THR A 66 -9.94 -20.54 -12.81
CA THR A 66 -8.49 -20.48 -12.89
C THR A 66 -8.17 -19.29 -13.79
N ALA A 67 -7.65 -18.22 -13.18
CA ALA A 67 -7.35 -16.99 -13.90
C ALA A 67 -6.23 -17.32 -14.88
N GLU A 68 -6.54 -17.27 -16.18
CA GLU A 68 -5.55 -17.29 -17.23
C GLU A 68 -4.48 -16.23 -16.95
N PRO A 69 -3.19 -16.52 -17.20
CA PRO A 69 -2.13 -15.56 -16.94
C PRO A 69 -2.27 -14.40 -17.92
N LYS A 70 -2.99 -13.35 -17.49
CA LYS A 70 -2.99 -12.05 -18.16
C LYS A 70 -1.55 -11.52 -18.20
N ALA A 71 -1.20 -10.92 -19.34
CA ALA A 71 0.04 -10.17 -19.53
C ALA A 71 0.32 -9.25 -18.33
N PRO A 72 1.61 -8.98 -17.99
CA PRO A 72 1.97 -8.13 -16.86
C PRO A 72 1.28 -6.77 -17.01
N THR A 73 0.22 -6.58 -16.25
CA THR A 73 -0.50 -5.31 -16.19
C THR A 73 0.35 -4.39 -15.33
N ILE A 74 0.75 -3.24 -15.90
CA ILE A 74 1.46 -2.19 -15.15
C ILE A 74 0.51 -1.74 -14.05
N LEU A 75 0.89 -2.02 -12.79
CA LEU A 75 0.02 -1.79 -11.65
C LEU A 75 0.39 -0.47 -10.96
N SER A 76 -0.61 0.36 -10.71
CA SER A 76 -0.50 1.54 -9.87
C SER A 76 -0.46 1.12 -8.41
N ASN A 77 0.75 1.18 -7.84
CA ASN A 77 1.03 0.74 -6.48
C ASN A 77 0.92 1.86 -5.44
N GLN A 78 0.89 3.12 -5.83
CA GLN A 78 0.78 4.26 -4.92
C GLN A 78 -0.18 5.29 -5.51
N GLY A 79 -0.84 6.04 -4.63
CA GLY A 79 -1.83 7.03 -5.02
C GLY A 79 -3.06 7.06 -4.10
N ILE A 80 -2.85 6.95 -2.79
CA ILE A 80 -3.91 7.26 -1.82
C ILE A 80 -3.79 8.75 -1.48
N TYR A 81 -4.82 9.52 -1.82
CA TYR A 81 -4.83 10.96 -1.61
C TYR A 81 -5.95 11.38 -0.66
N LEU A 82 -5.63 12.35 0.20
CA LEU A 82 -6.60 13.16 0.89
C LEU A 82 -6.78 14.46 0.12
N ALA A 83 -7.98 14.72 -0.38
CA ALA A 83 -8.29 15.86 -1.23
C ALA A 83 -9.35 16.76 -0.57
N PHE A 84 -9.10 18.06 -0.59
CA PHE A 84 -10.00 19.09 -0.11
C PHE A 84 -10.55 19.85 -1.32
N MET A 85 -11.82 19.61 -1.60
CA MET A 85 -12.50 20.11 -2.80
C MET A 85 -13.36 21.32 -2.42
N PRO A 86 -13.21 22.48 -3.07
CA PRO A 86 -14.08 23.62 -2.79
C PRO A 86 -15.51 23.29 -3.21
N VAL A 87 -16.45 23.45 -2.28
CA VAL A 87 -17.90 23.39 -2.59
C VAL A 87 -18.38 24.76 -3.03
N ASN A 88 -17.83 25.81 -2.42
CA ASN A 88 -18.03 27.22 -2.74
C ASN A 88 -16.74 27.99 -2.35
N ASP A 89 -16.78 29.32 -2.40
CA ASP A 89 -15.62 30.17 -2.06
C ASP A 89 -15.25 30.16 -0.57
N ARG A 90 -16.08 29.56 0.29
CA ARG A 90 -15.94 29.58 1.75
C ARG A 90 -15.70 28.21 2.37
N GLU A 91 -16.04 27.12 1.69
CA GLU A 91 -16.13 25.80 2.28
C GLU A 91 -15.51 24.73 1.40
N TYR A 92 -14.86 23.76 2.06
CA TYR A 92 -14.28 22.59 1.42
C TYR A 92 -14.98 21.33 1.91
N THR A 93 -15.08 20.33 1.03
CA THR A 93 -15.46 18.97 1.39
C THR A 93 -14.26 18.05 1.26
N LEU A 94 -14.17 17.07 2.17
CA LEU A 94 -13.07 16.12 2.22
C LEU A 94 -13.38 14.90 1.35
N HIS A 95 -12.38 14.48 0.57
CA HIS A 95 -12.44 13.28 -0.25
C HIS A 95 -11.23 12.39 0.03
N LEU A 96 -11.47 11.09 0.18
CA LEU A 96 -10.42 10.07 0.16
C LEU A 96 -10.40 9.42 -1.23
N ILE A 97 -9.28 9.49 -1.91
CA ILE A 97 -9.15 9.03 -3.29
C ILE A 97 -8.17 7.87 -3.34
N ASN A 98 -8.59 6.80 -4.00
CA ASN A 98 -7.75 5.65 -4.33
C ASN A 98 -7.47 5.63 -5.83
N ASN A 99 -6.30 6.12 -6.22
CA ASN A 99 -5.80 5.99 -7.58
C ASN A 99 -4.94 4.72 -7.77
N THR A 100 -4.92 3.81 -6.82
CA THR A 100 -4.18 2.53 -6.93
C THR A 100 -5.07 1.44 -7.52
N ASP A 101 -4.47 0.30 -7.84
CA ASP A 101 -5.21 -0.92 -8.23
C ASP A 101 -5.49 -1.85 -7.05
N TRP A 102 -5.30 -1.36 -5.81
CA TRP A 102 -5.56 -2.11 -4.58
C TRP A 102 -6.92 -1.77 -4.02
N GLU A 103 -7.59 -2.74 -3.42
CA GLU A 103 -8.68 -2.46 -2.48
C GLU A 103 -8.07 -1.94 -1.18
N PHE A 104 -8.67 -0.88 -0.64
CA PHE A 104 -8.16 -0.19 0.54
C PHE A 104 -9.25 -0.11 1.59
N ALA A 105 -9.22 -1.02 2.56
CA ALA A 105 -10.12 -0.99 3.71
C ALA A 105 -9.61 0.06 4.70
N TYR A 106 -10.44 1.03 5.08
CA TYR A 106 -9.97 2.20 5.81
C TYR A 106 -10.91 2.68 6.91
N VAL A 107 -10.33 3.47 7.81
CA VAL A 107 -10.98 4.37 8.76
C VAL A 107 -10.39 5.76 8.56
N LEU A 108 -11.25 6.75 8.42
CA LEU A 108 -10.90 8.17 8.37
C LEU A 108 -11.57 8.86 9.56
N GLY A 109 -10.80 9.66 10.27
CA GLY A 109 -11.29 10.43 11.42
C GLY A 109 -10.48 11.70 11.66
N GLU A 110 -10.82 12.37 12.74
CA GLU A 110 -10.29 13.66 13.15
C GLU A 110 -9.77 13.59 14.58
N GLU A 111 -8.56 14.10 14.80
CA GLU A 111 -7.99 14.33 16.12
C GLU A 111 -8.02 15.84 16.44
N SER A 112 -8.61 16.20 17.58
CA SER A 112 -8.65 17.56 18.12
C SER A 112 -8.27 17.58 19.60
N ALA A 113 -8.00 18.77 20.14
CA ALA A 113 -7.70 18.93 21.56
C ALA A 113 -8.98 18.67 22.39
N GLY A 114 -8.88 17.79 23.39
CA GLY A 114 -9.97 17.48 24.30
C GLY A 114 -10.23 18.58 25.31
N ILE A 115 -11.51 18.73 25.70
CA ILE A 115 -11.99 19.74 26.67
C ILE A 115 -11.30 19.60 28.04
N SER A 116 -10.99 18.36 28.44
CA SER A 116 -10.36 18.00 29.72
C SER A 116 -8.84 17.78 29.62
N GLY A 117 -8.22 18.22 28.53
CA GLY A 117 -6.84 17.87 28.19
C GLY A 117 -6.73 16.51 27.48
N GLY A 118 -5.74 16.38 26.59
CA GLY A 118 -5.53 15.19 25.75
C GLY A 118 -6.03 15.34 24.31
N VAL A 119 -6.00 14.24 23.56
CA VAL A 119 -6.44 14.19 22.16
C VAL A 119 -7.77 13.44 22.10
N GLN A 120 -8.79 14.05 21.51
CA GLN A 120 -10.05 13.39 21.19
C GLN A 120 -10.08 12.98 19.73
N PHE A 121 -10.52 11.74 19.48
CA PHE A 121 -10.67 11.19 18.14
C PHE A 121 -12.16 11.05 17.79
N ARG A 122 -12.55 11.61 16.64
CA ARG A 122 -13.88 11.45 16.04
C ARG A 122 -13.76 10.69 14.73
N GLY A 123 -14.43 9.55 14.61
CA GLY A 123 -14.54 8.84 13.33
C GLY A 123 -15.45 9.60 12.36
N LEU A 124 -14.96 9.82 11.13
CA LEU A 124 -15.75 10.42 10.04
C LEU A 124 -16.40 9.35 9.16
N HIS A 125 -15.61 8.36 8.76
CA HIS A 125 -16.07 7.31 7.85
C HIS A 125 -15.19 6.06 7.95
N SER A 126 -15.75 4.90 7.66
CA SER A 126 -15.00 3.67 7.45
C SER A 126 -15.62 2.88 6.30
N GLY A 127 -14.82 2.08 5.60
CA GLY A 127 -15.31 1.30 4.48
C GLY A 127 -14.23 0.68 3.63
N LEU A 128 -14.64 0.12 2.50
CA LEU A 128 -13.76 -0.47 1.49
C LEU A 128 -13.70 0.46 0.27
N LEU A 129 -12.54 1.08 0.05
CA LEU A 129 -12.31 1.94 -1.09
C LEU A 129 -11.75 1.11 -2.26
N LYS A 130 -12.55 0.96 -3.31
CA LYS A 130 -12.19 0.17 -4.50
C LYS A 130 -11.04 0.80 -5.29
N PRO A 131 -10.34 0.02 -6.13
CA PRO A 131 -9.43 0.56 -7.13
C PRO A 131 -10.05 1.69 -7.94
N LYS A 132 -9.26 2.72 -8.24
CA LYS A 132 -9.68 3.86 -9.08
C LYS A 132 -11.02 4.48 -8.65
N SER A 133 -11.23 4.60 -7.35
CA SER A 133 -12.46 5.13 -6.78
C SER A 133 -12.20 6.20 -5.72
N GLN A 134 -13.26 6.84 -5.24
CA GLN A 134 -13.19 7.92 -4.27
C GLN A 134 -14.36 7.82 -3.29
N GLN A 135 -14.15 8.30 -2.06
CA GLN A 135 -15.20 8.50 -1.09
C GLN A 135 -15.24 9.98 -0.67
N LYS A 136 -16.39 10.62 -0.88
CA LYS A 136 -16.71 11.94 -0.36
C LYS A 136 -17.20 11.86 1.09
N MET A 137 -16.73 12.77 1.94
CA MET A 137 -17.22 12.96 3.31
C MET A 137 -18.37 13.98 3.34
N ASN A 138 -19.21 13.89 4.37
CA ASN A 138 -20.38 14.76 4.51
C ASN A 138 -20.04 16.09 5.16
N ASP A 139 -19.00 16.14 6.00
CA ASP A 139 -18.58 17.33 6.71
C ASP A 139 -18.03 18.41 5.76
N LEU A 140 -18.34 19.67 6.08
CA LEU A 140 -17.87 20.86 5.41
C LEU A 140 -16.89 21.60 6.30
N TYR A 141 -15.77 22.00 5.74
CA TYR A 141 -14.70 22.70 6.44
C TYR A 141 -14.63 24.14 5.94
N ALA A 142 -15.01 25.08 6.81
CA ALA A 142 -15.00 26.49 6.48
C ALA A 142 -13.55 27.03 6.40
N HIS A 143 -13.26 27.79 5.36
CA HIS A 143 -12.00 28.49 5.16
C HIS A 143 -11.71 29.47 6.31
N ALA A 144 -12.75 30.14 6.82
CA ALA A 144 -12.62 31.10 7.93
C ALA A 144 -12.09 30.46 9.23
N SER A 145 -12.30 29.16 9.42
CA SER A 145 -11.82 28.42 10.59
C SER A 145 -10.61 27.52 10.29
N PHE A 146 -9.89 27.78 9.20
CA PHE A 146 -8.77 26.94 8.72
C PHE A 146 -7.71 26.64 9.80
N GLU A 147 -7.32 27.64 10.59
CA GLU A 147 -6.34 27.47 11.68
C GLU A 147 -6.81 26.47 12.75
N ASN A 148 -8.14 26.32 12.90
CA ASN A 148 -8.78 25.44 13.87
C ASN A 148 -9.15 24.07 13.28
N TRP A 149 -8.83 23.78 12.01
CA TRP A 149 -9.14 22.49 11.41
C TRP A 149 -8.47 21.35 12.19
N PRO A 150 -9.11 20.19 12.33
CA PRO A 150 -8.55 19.06 13.06
C PRO A 150 -7.35 18.45 12.34
N THR A 151 -6.66 17.53 13.02
CA THR A 151 -5.72 16.63 12.37
C THR A 151 -6.50 15.47 11.77
N PHE A 152 -6.43 15.27 10.46
CA PHE A 152 -7.09 14.17 9.78
C PHE A 152 -6.24 12.91 9.90
N VAL A 153 -6.87 11.81 10.30
CA VAL A 153 -6.19 10.52 10.49
C VAL A 153 -6.80 9.50 9.56
N VAL A 154 -5.97 8.91 8.70
CA VAL A 154 -6.34 7.80 7.83
C VAL A 154 -5.57 6.56 8.27
N GLN A 155 -6.31 5.51 8.54
CA GLN A 155 -5.80 4.18 8.80
C GLN A 155 -6.36 3.23 7.75
N GLY A 156 -5.54 2.34 7.18
CA GLY A 156 -6.09 1.36 6.26
C GLY A 156 -5.15 0.21 5.89
N LEU A 157 -5.77 -0.81 5.32
CA LEU A 157 -5.15 -2.07 4.93
C LEU A 157 -5.29 -2.26 3.42
N TRP A 158 -4.29 -2.91 2.84
CA TRP A 158 -4.21 -3.16 1.41
C TRP A 158 -4.64 -4.58 1.09
N PHE A 159 -5.48 -4.72 0.07
CA PHE A 159 -5.90 -6.02 -0.44
C PHE A 159 -5.87 -6.05 -1.96
N ARG A 160 -5.37 -7.16 -2.52
CA ARG A 160 -5.63 -7.56 -3.89
C ARG A 160 -5.62 -9.07 -3.99
N ALA A 161 -6.41 -9.63 -4.89
CA ALA A 161 -6.33 -11.05 -5.21
C ALA A 161 -5.07 -11.36 -6.04
N GLY A 162 -4.42 -12.49 -5.75
CA GLY A 162 -3.25 -12.97 -6.48
C GLY A 162 -1.93 -12.76 -5.73
N LYS A 163 -0.81 -13.09 -6.39
CA LYS A 163 0.53 -12.97 -5.79
C LYS A 163 0.92 -11.50 -5.70
N SER A 164 1.21 -11.01 -4.49
CA SER A 164 1.72 -9.67 -4.25
C SER A 164 2.58 -9.63 -2.99
N SER A 165 3.44 -8.61 -2.86
CA SER A 165 4.13 -8.35 -1.60
C SER A 165 3.15 -7.87 -0.53
N LEU A 166 3.35 -8.32 0.70
CA LEU A 166 2.59 -7.85 1.85
C LEU A 166 2.94 -6.39 2.13
N ARG A 167 1.93 -5.53 2.24
CA ARG A 167 2.09 -4.13 2.60
C ARG A 167 1.79 -3.89 4.06
N GLN A 168 2.55 -2.97 4.66
CA GLN A 168 2.26 -2.50 6.01
C GLN A 168 0.95 -1.70 6.02
N PRO A 169 0.17 -1.77 7.12
CA PRO A 169 -0.96 -0.89 7.32
C PRO A 169 -0.55 0.58 7.13
N LEU A 170 -1.34 1.33 6.37
CA LEU A 170 -1.16 2.76 6.25
C LEU A 170 -1.74 3.41 7.50
N VAL A 171 -0.92 4.16 8.25
CA VAL A 171 -1.39 5.02 9.35
C VAL A 171 -0.78 6.39 9.12
N LYS A 172 -1.60 7.37 8.76
CA LYS A 172 -1.15 8.72 8.41
C LYS A 172 -1.99 9.76 9.13
N ARG A 173 -1.29 10.73 9.71
CA ARG A 173 -1.87 11.94 10.30
C ARG A 173 -1.51 13.14 9.44
N PHE A 174 -2.52 13.89 9.05
CA PHE A 174 -2.39 15.08 8.21
C PHE A 174 -2.97 16.28 8.93
N LYS A 175 -2.14 17.30 9.16
CA LYS A 175 -2.56 18.61 9.66
C LYS A 175 -2.38 19.62 8.55
N ALA A 176 -3.47 20.27 8.14
CA ALA A 176 -3.43 21.32 7.14
C ALA A 176 -2.63 22.52 7.68
N ARG A 177 -1.65 23.00 6.90
CA ARG A 177 -0.86 24.21 7.21
C ARG A 177 -0.99 25.18 6.05
N ALA A 178 -1.37 26.43 6.29
CA ALA A 178 -1.74 27.37 5.24
C ALA A 178 -0.61 27.58 4.22
N THR A 179 0.65 27.58 4.68
CA THR A 179 1.85 27.80 3.85
C THR A 179 2.08 26.75 2.77
N THR A 180 1.65 25.50 3.01
CA THR A 180 1.81 24.38 2.07
C THR A 180 0.48 23.95 1.45
N PHE A 181 -0.62 24.08 2.18
CA PHE A 181 -1.94 23.63 1.76
C PHE A 181 -2.42 24.35 0.49
N PHE A 182 -2.39 25.68 0.47
CA PHE A 182 -2.90 26.46 -0.67
C PHE A 182 -1.96 26.50 -1.89
N LYS A 183 -0.71 26.04 -1.75
CA LYS A 183 0.24 25.95 -2.87
C LYS A 183 0.01 24.72 -3.74
N ASN A 184 -0.60 23.67 -3.18
CA ASN A 184 -0.78 22.38 -3.86
C ASN A 184 -2.19 22.25 -4.46
N LYS A 185 -2.65 23.27 -5.21
CA LYS A 185 -3.88 23.17 -5.99
C LYS A 185 -3.59 22.37 -7.26
N THR A 186 -4.11 21.15 -7.33
CA THR A 186 -3.94 20.27 -8.48
C THR A 186 -5.25 19.57 -8.83
N THR A 187 -5.31 18.95 -9.99
CA THR A 187 -6.47 18.18 -10.42
C THR A 187 -6.47 16.84 -9.70
N ALA A 188 -7.55 16.54 -9.00
CA ALA A 188 -7.70 15.31 -8.25
C ALA A 188 -7.82 14.10 -9.20
N PRO A 189 -6.98 13.05 -9.06
CA PRO A 189 -7.13 11.85 -9.88
C PRO A 189 -8.48 11.19 -9.57
N VAL A 190 -9.03 10.43 -10.53
CA VAL A 190 -10.37 9.82 -10.50
C VAL A 190 -11.52 10.84 -10.60
N ILE A 191 -11.49 11.90 -9.81
CA ILE A 191 -12.55 12.92 -9.76
C ILE A 191 -12.40 13.94 -10.91
N ASN A 192 -11.18 14.21 -11.38
CA ASN A 192 -10.84 15.17 -12.43
C ASN A 192 -11.33 16.60 -12.16
N LEU A 193 -11.39 16.98 -10.88
CA LEU A 193 -11.75 18.32 -10.44
C LEU A 193 -10.58 18.98 -9.70
N PRO A 194 -10.44 20.31 -9.75
CA PRO A 194 -9.37 21.01 -9.04
C PRO A 194 -9.62 21.04 -7.53
N GLY A 195 -8.60 20.70 -6.75
CA GLY A 195 -8.65 20.74 -5.29
C GLY A 195 -7.25 20.80 -4.66
N PHE A 196 -7.21 20.82 -3.34
CA PHE A 196 -5.94 20.73 -2.60
C PHE A 196 -5.68 19.28 -2.23
N LEU A 197 -4.59 18.72 -2.73
CA LEU A 197 -4.29 17.29 -2.56
C LEU A 197 -3.06 17.07 -1.71
N THR A 198 -3.14 16.03 -0.88
CA THR A 198 -1.99 15.46 -0.17
C THR A 198 -1.95 13.97 -0.39
N GLN A 199 -0.82 13.47 -0.90
CA GLN A 199 -0.60 12.03 -1.01
C GLN A 199 -0.22 11.46 0.35
N LEU A 200 -0.97 10.45 0.81
CA LEU A 200 -0.79 9.83 2.12
C LEU A 200 0.25 8.71 2.08
N ASP A 201 0.35 8.01 0.96
CA ASP A 201 1.19 6.83 0.77
C ASP A 201 2.50 7.09 0.02
N ALA A 202 2.81 8.36 -0.24
CA ALA A 202 4.18 8.76 -0.58
C ALA A 202 5.09 8.41 0.61
N GLU A 203 6.28 7.88 0.34
CA GLU A 203 7.34 7.74 1.35
C GLU A 203 7.75 9.15 1.80
N SER A 204 6.98 9.72 2.71
CA SER A 204 7.31 10.94 3.40
C SER A 204 8.30 10.55 4.50
N ASP A 205 9.54 11.03 4.39
CA ASP A 205 10.57 11.04 5.44
C ASP A 205 10.08 11.86 6.66
N LEU A 206 9.09 11.36 7.39
CA LEU A 206 8.67 11.92 8.67
C LEU A 206 8.59 10.84 9.74
N PRO A 207 8.99 11.18 10.98
CA PRO A 207 9.47 10.23 11.96
C PRO A 207 8.30 9.39 12.49
N GLN A 208 8.45 8.07 12.43
CA GLN A 208 7.61 7.19 13.23
C GLN A 208 7.91 7.46 14.72
N PRO A 209 6.90 7.49 15.61
CA PRO A 209 7.14 7.44 17.04
C PRO A 209 7.88 6.15 17.36
N THR A 210 9.03 6.28 18.00
CA THR A 210 9.87 5.18 18.46
C THR A 210 9.09 4.28 19.41
N ALA A 211 8.87 3.03 18.99
CA ALA A 211 8.72 1.91 19.92
C ALA A 211 10.01 1.08 19.89
N PRO A 212 10.43 0.49 21.02
CA PRO A 212 11.82 0.07 21.22
C PRO A 212 12.18 -1.20 20.45
N ALA A 213 13.47 -1.27 20.17
CA ALA A 213 14.20 -2.27 19.41
C ALA A 213 13.71 -3.71 19.58
N SER A 214 13.46 -4.37 18.44
CA SER A 214 13.73 -5.80 18.30
C SER A 214 14.73 -5.96 17.17
N ASN A 215 15.89 -6.52 17.51
CA ASN A 215 16.97 -6.88 16.60
C ASN A 215 16.46 -7.90 15.57
N ARG A 216 16.28 -7.47 14.32
CA ARG A 216 16.28 -8.37 13.16
C ARG A 216 16.76 -7.60 11.93
N PRO A 217 17.80 -8.06 11.21
CA PRO A 217 18.34 -7.34 10.06
C PRO A 217 17.29 -7.28 8.93
N ALA A 218 17.04 -6.06 8.46
CA ALA A 218 16.07 -5.75 7.42
C ALA A 218 16.60 -6.11 6.03
N GLN A 219 15.77 -6.75 5.23
CA GLN A 219 16.03 -7.02 3.81
C GLN A 219 15.85 -5.74 2.97
N PRO A 220 16.65 -5.51 1.91
CA PRO A 220 16.51 -4.33 1.06
C PRO A 220 15.28 -4.42 0.15
N LYS A 221 14.50 -3.33 0.10
CA LYS A 221 13.36 -3.12 -0.80
C LYS A 221 13.84 -2.89 -2.24
N PRO A 222 13.16 -3.43 -3.27
CA PRO A 222 13.52 -3.20 -4.68
C PRO A 222 13.05 -1.82 -5.18
N THR A 223 13.95 -1.11 -5.87
CA THR A 223 13.74 0.16 -6.59
C THR A 223 12.74 -0.02 -7.73
N ILE A 224 11.68 0.78 -7.75
CA ILE A 224 10.70 0.83 -8.85
C ILE A 224 11.13 1.92 -9.83
N ILE A 225 11.50 1.50 -11.04
CA ILE A 225 11.85 2.35 -12.18
C ILE A 225 10.54 2.75 -12.87
N HIS A 226 10.28 4.05 -13.02
CA HIS A 226 9.06 4.56 -13.66
C HIS A 226 9.18 4.46 -15.20
N ALA A 227 8.16 3.87 -15.84
CA ALA A 227 8.14 3.63 -17.29
C ALA A 227 7.74 4.86 -18.14
N GLU A 228 7.62 6.03 -17.51
CA GLU A 228 7.19 7.27 -18.16
C GLU A 228 8.37 8.10 -18.68
N ASP A 229 9.58 7.90 -18.16
CA ASP A 229 10.79 8.55 -18.67
C ASP A 229 11.29 7.90 -19.98
N LEU A 230 10.93 6.64 -20.24
CA LEU A 230 11.38 5.87 -21.41
C LEU A 230 10.65 6.21 -22.72
N LYS A 231 9.51 6.91 -22.66
CA LYS A 231 8.69 7.20 -23.86
C LYS A 231 8.94 8.56 -24.49
N ALA A 232 9.59 9.48 -23.78
CA ALA A 232 9.92 10.80 -24.32
C ALA A 232 11.21 10.81 -25.18
N GLU A 233 12.02 9.76 -25.13
CA GLU A 233 13.31 9.67 -25.83
C GLU A 233 13.27 8.95 -27.19
N MET A 234 12.16 8.29 -27.55
CA MET A 234 12.07 7.49 -28.79
C MET A 234 11.56 8.28 -30.02
N LEU A 235 11.27 9.57 -29.91
CA LEU A 235 10.69 10.40 -30.99
C LEU A 235 11.54 11.62 -31.38
N LYS A 236 12.86 11.43 -31.57
CA LYS A 236 13.67 12.41 -32.32
C LYS A 236 14.48 11.74 -33.43
N PRO A 237 14.49 12.33 -34.64
CA PRO A 237 15.12 11.74 -35.81
C PRO A 237 16.65 11.79 -35.70
N LYS A 238 17.26 10.77 -36.28
CA LYS A 238 18.70 10.52 -36.36
C LYS A 238 19.41 11.59 -37.19
N SER A 239 20.41 12.26 -36.62
CA SER A 239 21.43 13.01 -37.37
C SER A 239 22.74 13.13 -36.56
N ASP A 240 23.74 12.36 -37.00
CA ASP A 240 25.21 12.54 -36.96
C ASP A 240 26.00 12.64 -35.63
N PRO A 241 27.29 12.20 -35.65
CA PRO A 241 27.99 11.60 -34.51
C PRO A 241 28.74 12.61 -33.64
N ASP A 242 29.15 12.14 -32.46
CA ASP A 242 30.05 12.78 -31.48
C ASP A 242 29.49 13.99 -30.71
N SER A 243 28.67 13.69 -29.70
CA SER A 243 28.78 14.40 -28.44
C SER A 243 28.63 13.41 -27.28
N VAL A 244 29.71 13.26 -26.50
CA VAL A 244 29.69 12.50 -25.24
C VAL A 244 28.74 13.22 -24.30
N SER A 245 27.51 12.73 -24.18
CA SER A 245 26.54 13.24 -23.22
C SER A 245 27.02 12.84 -21.82
N ILE A 246 27.58 13.80 -21.09
CA ILE A 246 27.99 13.61 -19.70
C ILE A 246 26.73 13.55 -18.84
N GLU A 247 26.37 12.34 -18.39
CA GLU A 247 25.26 12.13 -17.46
C GLU A 247 25.54 12.84 -16.14
N ARG A 248 24.66 13.79 -15.77
CA ARG A 248 24.74 14.50 -14.50
C ARG A 248 24.32 13.55 -13.36
N PRO A 249 25.22 13.21 -12.42
CA PRO A 249 24.90 12.28 -11.34
C PRO A 249 23.91 12.88 -10.34
N THR A 250 23.29 12.05 -9.52
CA THR A 250 22.46 12.52 -8.39
C THR A 250 23.31 13.20 -7.32
N SER A 251 22.77 14.22 -6.64
CA SER A 251 23.48 14.95 -5.57
C SER A 251 23.87 14.08 -4.37
N VAL A 252 23.27 12.89 -4.25
CA VAL A 252 23.61 11.88 -3.23
C VAL A 252 23.90 10.56 -3.94
N VAL A 253 25.04 9.95 -3.64
CA VAL A 253 25.51 8.69 -4.23
C VAL A 253 25.81 7.70 -3.11
N ASP A 254 25.11 6.57 -3.14
CA ASP A 254 25.33 5.47 -2.19
C ASP A 254 26.34 4.46 -2.74
N LEU A 255 27.47 4.35 -2.05
CA LEU A 255 28.59 3.47 -2.41
C LEU A 255 28.53 2.11 -1.71
N HIS A 256 27.46 1.77 -0.97
CA HIS A 256 27.34 0.43 -0.40
C HIS A 256 27.28 -0.65 -1.48
N ILE A 257 27.93 -1.79 -1.23
CA ILE A 257 28.06 -2.89 -2.20
C ILE A 257 26.69 -3.42 -2.63
N GLU A 258 25.72 -3.43 -1.71
CA GLU A 258 24.34 -3.83 -1.97
C GLU A 258 23.65 -2.92 -2.99
N ASN A 259 24.02 -1.64 -3.02
CA ASN A 259 23.50 -0.67 -4.00
C ASN A 259 24.24 -0.76 -5.34
N LEU A 260 25.56 -0.97 -5.32
CA LEU A 260 26.37 -1.11 -6.53
C LEU A 260 26.15 -2.45 -7.26
N LEU A 261 25.78 -3.49 -6.51
CA LEU A 261 25.55 -4.84 -7.02
C LEU A 261 24.21 -5.40 -6.50
N PRO A 262 23.07 -5.03 -7.11
CA PRO A 262 21.75 -5.51 -6.70
C PRO A 262 21.56 -7.02 -6.88
N LYS A 263 22.44 -7.70 -7.64
CA LYS A 263 22.47 -9.15 -7.80
C LYS A 263 23.36 -9.87 -6.76
N GLY A 264 23.90 -9.14 -5.79
CA GLY A 264 24.79 -9.64 -4.75
C GLY A 264 26.28 -9.58 -5.13
N ALA A 265 27.15 -9.65 -4.11
CA ALA A 265 28.60 -9.53 -4.25
C ALA A 265 29.27 -10.68 -5.05
N GLY A 266 28.57 -11.81 -5.23
CA GLY A 266 29.12 -13.01 -5.90
C GLY A 266 30.33 -13.60 -5.17
N ASN A 267 31.29 -14.15 -5.92
CA ASN A 267 32.55 -14.71 -5.41
C ASN A 267 33.68 -13.65 -5.25
N ARG A 268 33.35 -12.36 -5.19
CA ARG A 268 34.36 -11.30 -5.12
C ARG A 268 34.98 -11.20 -3.74
N ASN A 269 36.29 -10.99 -3.70
CA ASN A 269 37.01 -10.76 -2.45
C ASN A 269 36.81 -9.31 -1.95
N PRO A 270 37.08 -9.01 -0.66
CA PRO A 270 36.91 -7.67 -0.11
C PRO A 270 37.70 -6.56 -0.83
N ALA A 271 38.87 -6.89 -1.40
CA ALA A 271 39.70 -5.93 -2.13
C ALA A 271 39.07 -5.54 -3.48
N GLU A 272 38.47 -6.49 -4.19
CA GLU A 272 37.73 -6.25 -5.44
C GLU A 272 36.46 -5.43 -5.20
N LEU A 273 35.78 -5.68 -4.09
CA LEU A 273 34.60 -4.90 -3.70
C LEU A 273 34.98 -3.47 -3.35
N LEU A 274 36.07 -3.28 -2.58
CA LEU A 274 36.59 -1.94 -2.30
C LEU A 274 37.00 -1.21 -3.57
N LYS A 275 37.68 -1.90 -4.50
CA LYS A 275 38.05 -1.31 -5.80
C LYS A 275 36.82 -0.86 -6.59
N LEU A 276 35.78 -1.70 -6.66
CA LEU A 276 34.52 -1.34 -7.34
C LEU A 276 33.86 -0.09 -6.74
N GLN A 277 33.88 0.03 -5.40
CA GLN A 277 33.36 1.21 -4.70
C GLN A 277 34.15 2.47 -5.04
N LEU A 278 35.48 2.36 -5.10
CA LEU A 278 36.39 3.47 -5.45
C LEU A 278 36.27 3.88 -6.92
N ASP A 279 36.20 2.92 -7.84
CA ASP A 279 36.02 3.18 -9.28
C ASP A 279 34.66 3.88 -9.53
N THR A 280 33.62 3.48 -8.80
CA THR A 280 32.30 4.14 -8.88
C THR A 280 32.36 5.56 -8.32
N PHE A 281 33.07 5.77 -7.20
CA PHE A 281 33.29 7.08 -6.61
C PHE A 281 34.03 8.02 -7.57
N GLU A 282 35.12 7.58 -8.19
CA GLU A 282 35.90 8.39 -9.14
C GLU A 282 35.04 8.78 -10.35
N LYS A 283 34.35 7.80 -10.96
CA LYS A 283 33.48 8.06 -12.11
C LYS A 283 32.38 9.07 -11.80
N THR A 284 31.76 8.95 -10.63
CA THR A 284 30.65 9.84 -10.23
C THR A 284 31.15 11.24 -9.84
N LEU A 285 32.34 11.34 -9.24
CA LEU A 285 32.98 12.63 -8.95
C LEU A 285 33.33 13.38 -10.25
N GLU A 286 33.94 12.71 -11.21
CA GLU A 286 34.31 13.31 -12.51
C GLU A 286 33.08 13.77 -13.28
N ASN A 287 32.02 12.95 -13.32
CA ASN A 287 30.75 13.35 -13.94
C ASN A 287 30.11 14.55 -13.23
N ALA A 288 30.21 14.65 -11.90
CA ALA A 288 29.70 15.79 -11.15
C ALA A 288 30.46 17.09 -11.47
N ILE A 289 31.78 17.00 -11.61
CA ILE A 289 32.64 18.13 -12.00
C ILE A 289 32.33 18.55 -13.43
N ALA A 290 32.30 17.60 -14.36
CA ALA A 290 32.08 17.89 -15.77
C ALA A 290 30.66 18.41 -16.06
N SER A 291 29.68 18.09 -15.21
CA SER A 291 28.31 18.63 -15.28
C SER A 291 28.11 19.93 -14.48
N GLY A 292 29.16 20.51 -13.89
CA GLY A 292 29.10 21.78 -13.17
C GLY A 292 28.25 21.72 -11.89
N MET A 293 28.28 20.60 -11.17
CA MET A 293 27.60 20.46 -9.88
C MET A 293 28.32 21.24 -8.78
N SER A 294 27.58 21.92 -7.89
CA SER A 294 28.15 22.66 -6.76
C SER A 294 28.66 21.74 -5.66
N ASP A 295 27.93 20.66 -5.38
CA ASP A 295 28.22 19.73 -4.31
C ASP A 295 27.62 18.35 -4.55
N ILE A 296 28.30 17.32 -4.04
CA ILE A 296 27.89 15.92 -4.10
C ILE A 296 28.16 15.23 -2.76
N THR A 297 27.25 14.35 -2.33
CA THR A 297 27.38 13.62 -1.06
C THR A 297 27.54 12.13 -1.31
N PHE A 298 28.60 11.54 -0.75
CA PHE A 298 28.89 10.12 -0.85
C PHE A 298 28.55 9.40 0.46
N ILE A 299 27.71 8.37 0.39
CA ILE A 299 27.39 7.50 1.53
C ILE A 299 28.31 6.28 1.45
N HIS A 300 29.22 6.14 2.42
CA HIS A 300 30.20 5.04 2.48
C HIS A 300 30.03 4.12 3.70
N GLY A 301 29.09 4.45 4.59
CA GLY A 301 28.81 3.69 5.81
C GLY A 301 29.84 3.90 6.92
N VAL A 302 29.55 3.36 8.11
CA VAL A 302 30.39 3.54 9.31
C VAL A 302 31.50 2.47 9.43
N GLY A 303 31.29 1.30 8.82
CA GLY A 303 32.09 0.05 8.85
C GLY A 303 33.51 0.07 9.45
N SER A 304 34.51 -0.41 8.68
CA SER A 304 35.92 -0.45 9.10
C SER A 304 36.66 0.88 8.91
N GLY A 305 35.99 1.89 8.34
CA GLY A 305 36.58 3.18 7.96
C GLY A 305 37.49 3.15 6.73
N SER A 306 37.80 1.98 6.16
CA SER A 306 38.73 1.84 5.03
C SER A 306 38.30 2.64 3.79
N LEU A 307 37.01 2.58 3.44
CA LEU A 307 36.47 3.35 2.30
C LEU A 307 36.51 4.86 2.57
N ARG A 308 36.19 5.30 3.79
CA ARG A 308 36.26 6.72 4.19
C ARG A 308 37.66 7.27 4.05
N THR A 309 38.67 6.58 4.61
CA THR A 309 40.06 7.00 4.55
C THR A 309 40.54 7.15 3.10
N GLU A 310 40.16 6.22 2.25
CA GLU A 310 40.60 6.16 0.86
C GLU A 310 39.86 7.19 -0.04
N LEU A 311 38.61 7.54 0.30
CA LEU A 311 37.87 8.67 -0.26
C LEU A 311 38.51 10.00 0.13
N HIS A 312 38.74 10.23 1.43
CA HIS A 312 39.32 11.48 1.94
C HIS A 312 40.71 11.74 1.36
N LYS A 313 41.51 10.68 1.20
CA LYS A 313 42.82 10.76 0.54
C LYS A 313 42.72 11.25 -0.91
N ARG A 314 41.80 10.69 -1.70
CA ARG A 314 41.58 11.11 -3.11
C ARG A 314 41.04 12.53 -3.20
N LEU A 315 40.03 12.85 -2.38
CA LEU A 315 39.40 14.17 -2.36
C LEU A 315 40.39 15.27 -1.99
N GLY A 316 41.29 15.01 -1.04
CA GLY A 316 42.34 15.96 -0.65
C GLY A 316 43.38 16.22 -1.73
N GLN A 317 43.51 15.32 -2.72
CA GLN A 317 44.45 15.45 -3.84
C GLN A 317 43.76 15.97 -5.12
N HIS A 318 42.44 16.09 -5.13
CA HIS A 318 41.68 16.35 -6.35
C HIS A 318 41.66 17.86 -6.69
N PRO A 319 42.12 18.29 -7.87
CA PRO A 319 42.30 19.71 -8.20
C PRO A 319 40.98 20.50 -8.24
N ASN A 320 39.87 19.85 -8.60
CA ASN A 320 38.55 20.46 -8.74
C ASN A 320 37.67 20.36 -7.47
N VAL A 321 38.21 19.84 -6.37
CA VAL A 321 37.51 19.83 -5.07
C VAL A 321 37.90 21.08 -4.28
N LYS A 322 36.89 21.81 -3.77
CA LYS A 322 37.08 23.02 -2.98
C LYS A 322 37.35 22.68 -1.52
N PHE A 323 36.45 21.90 -0.92
CA PHE A 323 36.60 21.31 0.41
C PHE A 323 35.65 20.13 0.55
N PHE A 324 35.92 19.25 1.50
CA PHE A 324 35.05 18.13 1.86
C PHE A 324 34.89 18.06 3.38
N GLU A 325 33.73 17.60 3.83
CA GLU A 325 33.41 17.47 5.25
C GLU A 325 32.58 16.21 5.49
N ASP A 326 32.67 15.64 6.70
CA ASP A 326 31.77 14.54 7.08
C ASP A 326 30.33 15.09 7.17
N ALA A 327 29.42 14.49 6.41
CA ALA A 327 28.05 14.95 6.25
C ALA A 327 27.08 14.23 7.18
N GLN A 328 26.01 14.94 7.58
CA GLN A 328 24.79 14.37 8.15
C GLN A 328 24.95 13.56 9.47
N LYS A 329 25.68 14.11 10.46
CA LYS A 329 25.74 13.56 11.84
C LYS A 329 24.38 13.21 12.46
N GLN A 330 23.32 13.94 12.11
CA GLN A 330 21.98 13.77 12.70
C GLN A 330 21.10 12.72 11.99
N LYS A 331 21.43 12.31 10.75
CA LYS A 331 20.63 11.35 9.95
C LYS A 331 21.36 10.04 9.61
N PHE A 332 22.69 10.04 9.49
CA PHE A 332 23.46 8.89 9.00
C PHE A 332 24.73 8.57 9.84
N GLY A 333 24.89 9.18 11.01
CA GLY A 333 26.14 9.07 11.78
C GLY A 333 27.36 9.61 11.02
N TYR A 334 28.57 9.11 11.32
CA TYR A 334 29.82 9.48 10.64
C TYR A 334 30.00 8.77 9.26
N GLY A 335 28.90 8.36 8.61
CA GLY A 335 28.91 7.44 7.46
C GLY A 335 28.81 8.08 6.07
N ALA A 336 28.91 9.41 5.97
CA ALA A 336 28.81 10.12 4.70
C ALA A 336 29.83 11.26 4.61
N THR A 337 30.29 11.57 3.40
CA THR A 337 31.20 12.68 3.10
C THR A 337 30.56 13.60 2.06
N LYS A 338 30.37 14.88 2.40
CA LYS A 338 29.93 15.92 1.45
C LYS A 338 31.15 16.56 0.82
N VAL A 339 31.13 16.69 -0.49
CA VAL A 339 32.19 17.27 -1.31
C VAL A 339 31.64 18.51 -1.99
N THR A 340 32.30 19.64 -1.77
CA THR A 340 32.01 20.89 -2.47
C THR A 340 33.00 21.04 -3.62
N LEU A 341 32.49 21.17 -4.84
CA LEU A 341 33.27 21.31 -6.07
C LEU A 341 33.54 22.79 -6.36
N LYS A 342 34.56 23.07 -7.19
CA LYS A 342 35.00 24.44 -7.51
C LYS A 342 34.14 25.16 -8.53
#